data_AF-A0A0N5B6M8-F1
#
_entry.id   AF-A0A0N5B6M8-F1
#
_cell.length_a   1.000
_cell.length_b   1.000
_cell.length_c   1.000
_cell.angle_alpha   90.00
_cell.angle_beta   90.00
_cell.angle_gamma   90.00
#
_symmetry.space_group_name_H-M   'P 1'
#
loop_
_entity.id
_entity.type
_entity.pdbx_description
1 polymer ?
#
loop_
_entity_poly.entity_id
_entity_poly.type
_entity_poly.pdbx_seq_one_letter_code
_entity_poly.pdbx_strand_id
1 'polypeptide(L)'
;MKTFILIAITVSIAYSFALPKLPTSRKVCPFPNATDTAIHFFNCDSNMPLTMISGKIKTESGQEMYPIDPTKPMTLELTAQNNGVQINDNHVKVNIYEYTTNWLTGKCSWVEVPTFGLISNIDGCEYAHNCPLVKGPLVLSLPLDLSGYSSIIELIAGKNPYQLVIRMYNYNEGDSKHEEFACVTSQLRFTK
;
A
#
# COMPACT_ATOMS: atom_id res chain seq x y z
N MET A 1 -69.10 -16.89 -59.97
CA MET A 1 -67.74 -16.31 -60.01
C MET A 1 -67.63 -15.32 -58.85
N LYS A 2 -67.02 -15.71 -57.73
CA LYS A 2 -66.85 -14.86 -56.54
C LYS A 2 -65.36 -14.67 -56.32
N THR A 3 -64.87 -13.45 -56.52
CA THR A 3 -63.46 -13.08 -56.35
C THR A 3 -63.24 -12.71 -54.88
N PHE A 4 -62.46 -13.50 -54.16
CA PHE A 4 -62.00 -13.15 -52.81
C PHE A 4 -60.69 -12.34 -52.92
N ILE A 5 -60.70 -11.11 -52.41
CA ILE A 5 -59.50 -10.29 -52.24
C ILE A 5 -58.94 -10.60 -50.86
N LEU A 6 -57.76 -11.23 -50.80
CA LEU A 6 -56.98 -11.36 -49.57
C LEU A 6 -56.14 -10.08 -49.40
N ILE A 7 -56.41 -9.33 -48.34
CA ILE A 7 -55.54 -8.24 -47.88
C ILE A 7 -54.53 -8.86 -46.90
N ALA A 8 -53.26 -8.93 -47.31
CA ALA A 8 -52.17 -9.33 -46.44
C ALA A 8 -51.68 -8.13 -45.63
N ILE A 9 -51.96 -8.13 -44.32
CA ILE A 9 -51.43 -7.14 -43.37
C ILE A 9 -50.10 -7.68 -42.84
N THR A 10 -48.98 -7.11 -43.29
CA THR A 10 -47.65 -7.41 -42.74
C THR A 10 -47.39 -6.53 -41.51
N VAL A 11 -47.43 -7.13 -40.32
CA VAL A 11 -47.01 -6.49 -39.07
C VAL A 11 -45.49 -6.62 -38.96
N SER A 12 -44.77 -5.52 -39.21
CA SER A 12 -43.32 -5.44 -38.99
C SER A 12 -43.04 -5.20 -37.50
N ILE A 13 -42.74 -6.26 -36.76
CA ILE A 13 -42.23 -6.16 -35.38
C ILE A 13 -40.74 -5.80 -35.47
N ALA A 14 -40.42 -4.52 -35.25
CA ALA A 14 -39.03 -4.08 -35.11
C ALA A 14 -38.48 -4.57 -33.76
N TYR A 15 -37.76 -5.69 -33.77
CA TYR A 15 -36.95 -6.11 -32.64
C TYR A 15 -35.71 -5.22 -32.55
N SER A 16 -35.76 -4.20 -31.70
CA SER A 16 -34.55 -3.50 -31.25
C SER A 16 -33.73 -4.45 -30.39
N PHE A 17 -32.83 -5.21 -31.02
CA PHE A 17 -31.77 -5.93 -30.30
C PHE A 17 -30.84 -4.90 -29.67
N ALA A 18 -31.10 -4.53 -28.42
CA ALA A 18 -30.10 -3.88 -27.59
C ALA A 18 -28.97 -4.89 -27.36
N LEU A 19 -27.89 -4.77 -28.13
CA LEU A 19 -26.68 -5.55 -27.91
C LEU A 19 -26.24 -5.31 -26.45
N PRO A 20 -25.95 -6.38 -25.66
CA PRO A 20 -25.37 -6.20 -24.35
C PRO A 20 -24.06 -5.43 -24.52
N LYS A 21 -23.93 -4.30 -23.82
CA LYS A 21 -22.68 -3.55 -23.80
C LYS A 21 -21.59 -4.51 -23.29
N LEU A 22 -20.65 -4.86 -24.17
CA LEU A 22 -19.43 -5.55 -23.79
C LEU A 22 -18.83 -4.81 -22.58
N PRO A 23 -18.33 -5.51 -21.55
CA PRO A 23 -17.72 -4.85 -20.41
C PRO A 23 -16.61 -3.95 -20.94
N THR A 24 -16.77 -2.64 -20.75
CA THR A 24 -15.73 -1.64 -21.00
C THR A 24 -14.44 -2.19 -20.42
N SER A 25 -13.42 -2.36 -21.25
CA SER A 25 -12.07 -2.76 -20.84
C SER A 25 -11.72 -2.05 -19.53
N ARG A 26 -11.51 -2.80 -18.44
CA ARG A 26 -11.09 -2.21 -17.17
C ARG A 26 -9.84 -1.39 -17.48
N LYS A 27 -9.94 -0.05 -17.37
CA LYS A 27 -8.79 0.83 -17.55
C LYS A 27 -7.74 0.36 -16.56
N VAL A 28 -6.65 -0.22 -17.06
CA VAL A 28 -5.52 -0.61 -16.22
C VAL A 28 -4.97 0.68 -15.62
N CYS A 29 -4.93 0.77 -14.30
CA CYS A 29 -4.39 1.94 -13.64
C CYS A 29 -2.88 2.03 -13.88
N PRO A 30 -2.36 3.20 -14.28
CA PRO A 30 -0.93 3.38 -14.46
C PRO A 30 -0.22 3.27 -13.11
N PHE A 31 1.07 2.93 -13.13
CA PHE A 31 1.89 2.96 -11.92
C PHE A 31 2.17 4.41 -11.54
N PRO A 32 1.73 4.90 -10.36
CA PRO A 32 2.07 6.23 -9.90
C PRO A 32 3.56 6.30 -9.58
N ASN A 33 4.17 7.47 -9.78
CA ASN A 33 5.55 7.77 -9.36
C ASN A 33 6.62 6.75 -9.80
N ALA A 34 6.44 6.06 -10.93
CA ALA A 34 7.35 5.00 -11.42
C ALA A 34 7.50 3.79 -10.47
N THR A 35 6.46 3.51 -9.67
CA THR A 35 6.37 2.37 -8.76
C THR A 35 6.42 1.01 -9.49
N ASP A 36 6.41 0.96 -10.81
CA ASP A 36 6.69 -0.28 -11.56
C ASP A 36 8.15 -0.71 -11.50
N THR A 37 9.08 0.22 -11.24
CA THR A 37 10.52 0.00 -11.35
C THR A 37 11.32 0.23 -10.07
N ALA A 38 10.80 1.02 -9.11
CA ALA A 38 11.48 1.29 -7.86
C ALA A 38 10.52 1.54 -6.68
N ILE A 39 11.07 1.40 -5.47
CA ILE A 39 10.44 1.85 -4.24
C ILE A 39 10.64 3.36 -4.06
N HIS A 40 9.60 4.05 -3.61
CA HIS A 40 9.63 5.47 -3.35
C HIS A 40 9.22 5.76 -1.91
N PHE A 41 9.85 6.77 -1.33
CA PHE A 41 9.81 7.07 0.08
C PHE A 41 9.54 8.57 0.24
N PHE A 42 8.54 8.92 1.04
CA PHE A 42 8.11 10.30 1.28
C PHE A 42 7.85 10.49 2.78
N ASN A 43 8.14 11.67 3.32
CA ASN A 43 7.65 12.05 4.65
C ASN A 43 6.22 12.58 4.50
N CYS A 44 5.22 11.94 5.12
CA CYS A 44 3.82 12.36 4.99
C CYS A 44 3.48 13.60 5.83
N ASP A 45 4.32 13.94 6.80
CA ASP A 45 4.26 15.21 7.52
C ASP A 45 5.69 15.75 7.69
N SER A 46 5.94 16.93 7.12
CA SER A 46 7.25 17.58 7.16
C SER A 46 7.61 18.18 8.52
N ASN A 47 6.65 18.25 9.45
CA ASN A 47 6.86 18.81 10.79
C ASN A 47 7.27 17.76 11.82
N MET A 48 7.35 16.49 11.42
CA MET A 48 7.72 15.41 12.32
C MET A 48 9.19 15.54 12.74
N PRO A 49 9.51 15.28 14.02
CA PRO A 49 10.87 15.41 14.53
C PRO A 49 11.85 14.42 13.90
N LEU A 50 11.39 13.22 13.52
CA LEU A 50 12.17 12.26 12.75
C LEU A 50 11.74 12.27 11.29
N THR A 51 12.70 12.55 10.41
CA THR A 51 12.51 12.54 8.96
C THR A 51 13.36 11.48 8.30
N MET A 52 12.77 10.76 7.35
CA MET A 52 13.48 9.81 6.52
C MET A 52 14.13 10.55 5.34
N ILE A 53 15.37 10.18 5.04
CA ILE A 53 16.17 10.75 3.94
C ILE A 53 16.18 9.80 2.75
N SER A 54 16.46 8.52 2.98
CA SER A 54 16.45 7.49 1.94
C SER A 54 16.26 6.10 2.53
N GLY A 55 15.90 5.13 1.68
CA GLY A 55 15.85 3.74 2.07
C GLY A 55 15.88 2.80 0.87
N LYS A 56 16.20 1.54 1.15
CA LYS A 56 16.14 0.42 0.20
C LYS A 56 15.91 -0.89 0.94
N ILE A 57 15.40 -1.87 0.21
CA ILE A 57 15.15 -3.20 0.77
C ILE A 57 16.17 -4.17 0.19
N LYS A 58 16.74 -5.02 1.03
CA LYS A 58 17.69 -6.06 0.65
C LYS A 58 17.15 -7.44 0.99
N THR A 59 17.49 -8.40 0.14
CA THR A 59 17.39 -9.84 0.43
C THR A 59 18.35 -10.22 1.56
N GLU A 60 18.16 -11.41 2.13
CA GLU A 60 19.11 -12.00 3.09
C GLU A 60 20.54 -12.11 2.54
N SER A 61 20.69 -12.28 1.21
CA SER A 61 22.00 -12.29 0.54
C SER A 61 22.65 -10.91 0.38
N GLY A 62 21.97 -9.83 0.81
CA GLY A 62 22.43 -8.45 0.72
C GLY A 62 22.17 -7.76 -0.63
N GLN A 63 21.59 -8.46 -1.60
CA GLN A 63 21.18 -7.88 -2.88
C GLN A 63 19.93 -7.02 -2.72
N GLU A 64 19.84 -5.92 -3.45
CA GLU A 64 18.63 -5.08 -3.50
C GLU A 64 17.44 -5.89 -4.00
N MET A 65 16.31 -5.78 -3.30
CA MET A 65 15.07 -6.48 -3.62
C MET A 65 14.07 -5.49 -4.21
N TYR A 66 13.74 -5.67 -5.48
CA TYR A 66 12.58 -5.04 -6.11
C TYR A 66 12.09 -5.85 -7.32
N PRO A 67 10.78 -6.10 -7.50
CA PRO A 67 9.69 -5.86 -6.54
C PRO A 67 9.88 -6.64 -5.23
N ILE A 68 9.14 -6.25 -4.18
CA ILE A 68 9.31 -6.81 -2.83
C ILE A 68 8.58 -8.15 -2.73
N ASP A 69 9.29 -9.22 -2.37
CA ASP A 69 8.67 -10.50 -2.01
C ASP A 69 8.43 -10.51 -0.48
N PRO A 70 7.19 -10.26 -0.01
CA PRO A 70 6.91 -10.20 1.42
C PRO A 70 6.91 -11.58 2.08
N THR A 71 7.03 -12.68 1.31
CA THR A 71 7.13 -14.04 1.85
C THR A 71 8.54 -14.41 2.30
N LYS A 72 9.52 -13.53 2.06
CA LYS A 72 10.93 -13.73 2.39
C LYS A 72 11.35 -12.76 3.49
N PRO A 73 12.23 -13.21 4.42
CA PRO A 73 12.96 -12.29 5.27
C PRO A 73 13.74 -11.27 4.44
N MET A 74 13.74 -10.02 4.89
CA MET A 74 14.40 -8.92 4.21
C MET A 74 14.99 -7.93 5.22
N THR A 75 15.85 -7.03 4.74
CA THR A 75 16.41 -5.94 5.54
C THR A 75 16.02 -4.61 4.91
N LEU A 76 15.40 -3.73 5.68
CA LEU A 76 15.21 -2.33 5.31
C LEU A 76 16.43 -1.53 5.78
N GLU A 77 17.26 -1.09 4.83
CA GLU A 77 18.32 -0.12 5.10
C GLU A 77 17.76 1.27 4.91
N LEU A 78 17.85 2.12 5.93
CA LEU A 78 17.32 3.48 5.87
C LEU A 78 18.30 4.48 6.47
N THR A 79 18.29 5.68 5.90
CA THR A 79 18.91 6.86 6.49
C THR A 79 17.83 7.83 6.92
N ALA A 80 18.00 8.39 8.11
CA ALA A 80 17.04 9.31 8.71
C ALA A 80 17.76 10.37 9.53
N GLN A 81 17.02 11.39 9.93
CA GLN A 81 17.47 12.45 10.80
C GLN A 81 16.47 12.61 11.93
N ASN A 82 16.91 12.40 13.17
CA ASN A 82 16.11 12.69 14.36
C ASN A 82 16.51 14.06 14.93
N ASN A 83 15.64 15.06 14.76
CA ASN A 83 15.81 16.39 15.33
C ASN A 83 15.12 16.56 16.68
N GLY A 84 14.35 15.57 17.13
CA GLY A 84 13.63 15.57 18.39
C GLY A 84 14.44 14.99 19.55
N VAL A 85 13.72 14.30 20.43
CA VAL A 85 14.29 13.57 21.57
C VAL A 85 14.68 12.15 21.15
N GLN A 86 15.49 11.48 21.96
CA GLN A 86 15.75 10.06 21.78
C GLN A 86 14.46 9.27 22.00
N ILE A 87 14.16 8.32 21.11
CA ILE A 87 13.01 7.43 21.24
C ILE A 87 13.51 6.04 21.68
N ASN A 88 12.94 5.53 22.77
CA ASN A 88 13.27 4.21 23.31
C ASN A 88 12.10 3.23 23.24
N ASP A 89 10.92 3.71 22.86
CA ASP A 89 9.66 2.98 22.92
C ASP A 89 8.82 3.30 21.68
N ASN A 90 9.20 2.69 20.57
CA ASN A 90 8.65 2.97 19.25
C ASN A 90 7.56 1.96 18.89
N HIS A 91 6.33 2.44 18.79
CA HIS A 91 5.19 1.67 18.30
C HIS A 91 4.75 2.14 16.92
N VAL A 92 4.59 1.19 16.00
CA VAL A 92 4.33 1.45 14.59
C VAL A 92 2.90 1.09 14.23
N LYS A 93 2.26 1.96 13.47
CA LYS A 93 0.98 1.72 12.81
C LYS A 93 1.17 1.81 11.30
N VAL A 94 0.72 0.79 10.59
CA VAL A 94 0.80 0.74 9.12
C VAL A 94 -0.61 0.70 8.53
N ASN A 95 -0.89 1.64 7.63
CA ASN A 95 -2.05 1.59 6.74
C ASN A 95 -1.59 1.20 5.34
N ILE A 96 -2.31 0.30 4.69
CA ILE A 96 -1.98 -0.18 3.33
C ILE A 96 -3.05 0.35 2.38
N TYR A 97 -2.62 0.88 1.24
CA TYR A 97 -3.49 1.29 0.16
C TYR A 97 -3.06 0.61 -1.13
N GLU A 98 -4.01 0.21 -1.95
CA GLU A 98 -3.80 -0.30 -3.29
C GLU A 98 -4.19 0.78 -4.32
N TYR A 99 -3.36 1.00 -5.33
CA TYR A 99 -3.72 1.88 -6.44
C TYR A 99 -4.55 1.12 -7.47
N THR A 100 -5.86 1.34 -7.44
CA THR A 100 -6.81 0.59 -8.27
C THR A 100 -7.97 1.48 -8.72
N THR A 101 -8.84 0.94 -9.57
CA THR A 101 -10.06 1.63 -9.97
C THR A 101 -11.00 1.70 -8.78
N ASN A 102 -11.25 2.91 -8.29
CA ASN A 102 -12.20 3.16 -7.23
C ASN A 102 -13.62 2.84 -7.71
N TRP A 103 -14.31 1.96 -6.98
CA TRP A 103 -15.64 1.48 -7.37
C TRP A 103 -16.72 2.57 -7.40
N LEU A 104 -16.60 3.62 -6.56
CA LEU A 104 -17.57 4.71 -6.50
C LEU A 104 -17.37 5.72 -7.63
N THR A 105 -16.12 5.98 -8.01
CA THR A 105 -15.80 7.08 -8.96
C THR A 105 -15.40 6.59 -10.35
N GLY A 106 -15.06 5.31 -10.50
CA GLY A 106 -14.51 4.73 -11.73
C GLY A 106 -13.13 5.27 -12.10
N LYS A 107 -12.48 6.05 -11.24
CA LYS A 107 -11.15 6.62 -11.44
C LYS A 107 -10.11 5.85 -10.65
N CYS A 108 -8.86 5.87 -11.11
CA CYS A 108 -7.75 5.31 -10.36
C CYS A 108 -7.45 6.16 -9.13
N SER A 109 -7.44 5.54 -7.96
CA SER A 109 -7.07 6.19 -6.69
C SER A 109 -6.44 5.17 -5.75
N TRP A 110 -5.79 5.67 -4.70
CA TRP A 110 -5.44 4.86 -3.54
C TRP A 110 -6.73 4.43 -2.82
N VAL A 111 -6.90 3.12 -2.64
CA VAL A 111 -8.02 2.51 -1.91
C VAL A 111 -7.44 1.75 -0.73
N GLU A 112 -7.94 2.01 0.48
CA GLU A 112 -7.43 1.35 1.67
C GLU A 112 -7.70 -0.16 1.64
N VAL A 113 -6.66 -0.94 1.93
CA VAL A 113 -6.75 -2.38 2.15
C VAL A 113 -7.06 -2.60 3.63
N PRO A 114 -8.22 -3.19 3.98
CA PRO A 114 -8.62 -3.35 5.36
C PRO A 114 -7.76 -4.42 6.03
N THR A 115 -6.84 -4.00 6.91
CA THR A 115 -5.99 -4.91 7.69
C THR A 115 -6.61 -5.29 9.03
N PHE A 116 -7.77 -4.73 9.37
CA PHE A 116 -8.52 -4.98 10.61
C PHE A 116 -7.68 -4.85 11.89
N GLY A 117 -6.68 -3.96 11.88
CA GLY A 117 -5.82 -3.69 13.03
C GLY A 117 -4.62 -4.63 13.19
N LEU A 118 -4.44 -5.63 12.32
CA LEU A 118 -3.37 -6.63 12.43
C LEU A 118 -1.94 -6.06 12.37
N ILE A 119 -1.79 -4.87 11.78
CA ILE A 119 -0.51 -4.11 11.70
C ILE A 119 -0.64 -2.74 12.35
N SER A 120 -1.52 -2.65 13.34
CA SER A 120 -1.59 -1.51 14.25
C SER A 120 -0.91 -1.91 15.55
N ASN A 121 -0.01 -1.06 16.04
CA ASN A 121 0.71 -1.24 17.30
C ASN A 121 1.81 -2.32 17.29
N ILE A 122 2.62 -2.34 16.23
CA ILE A 122 3.83 -3.17 16.15
C ILE A 122 4.92 -2.54 17.03
N ASP A 123 5.44 -3.26 18.02
CA ASP A 123 6.63 -2.80 18.77
C ASP A 123 7.85 -2.83 17.84
N GLY A 124 8.28 -1.66 17.37
CA GLY A 124 9.42 -1.54 16.47
C GLY A 124 10.76 -1.79 17.16
N CYS A 125 10.84 -1.58 18.48
CA CYS A 125 12.05 -1.86 19.25
C CYS A 125 12.27 -3.37 19.37
N GLU A 126 11.21 -4.13 19.63
CA GLU A 126 11.25 -5.59 19.70
C GLU A 126 11.36 -6.22 18.31
N TYR A 127 10.47 -5.84 17.39
CA TYR A 127 10.32 -6.49 16.09
C TYR A 127 11.46 -6.15 15.10
N ALA A 128 11.87 -4.89 15.05
CA ALA A 128 12.85 -4.39 14.08
C ALA A 128 14.19 -3.98 14.72
N HIS A 129 14.35 -4.16 16.04
CA HIS A 129 15.55 -3.78 16.79
C HIS A 129 16.03 -2.35 16.52
N ASN A 130 15.08 -1.42 16.33
CA ASN A 130 15.40 -0.07 15.86
C ASN A 130 15.65 0.94 16.98
N CYS A 131 15.58 0.51 18.23
CA CYS A 131 15.76 1.37 19.40
C CYS A 131 17.13 1.12 20.05
N PRO A 132 17.77 2.18 20.62
CA PRO A 132 17.27 3.55 20.70
C PRO A 132 17.44 4.34 19.38
N LEU A 133 16.43 5.15 19.03
CA LEU A 133 16.53 6.14 17.95
C LEU A 133 17.14 7.42 18.51
N VAL A 134 18.48 7.47 18.56
CA VAL A 134 19.22 8.61 19.12
C VAL A 134 18.99 9.91 18.33
N LYS A 135 19.24 11.05 18.97
CA LYS A 135 19.19 12.36 18.31
C LYS A 135 20.34 12.50 17.30
N GLY A 136 20.04 13.07 16.14
CA GLY A 136 20.99 13.31 15.07
C GLY A 136 20.79 12.40 13.84
N PRO A 137 21.81 12.28 12.99
CA PRO A 137 21.78 11.37 11.84
C PRO A 137 21.66 9.92 12.27
N LEU A 138 20.82 9.16 11.58
CA LEU A 138 20.57 7.75 11.81
C LEU A 138 20.82 6.94 10.53
N VAL A 139 21.50 5.82 10.68
CA VAL A 139 21.64 4.78 9.64
C VAL A 139 21.16 3.49 10.28
N LEU A 140 20.00 3.01 9.86
CA LEU A 140 19.37 1.82 10.45
C LEU A 140 19.35 0.69 9.44
N SER A 141 19.51 -0.53 9.96
CA SER A 141 19.42 -1.79 9.23
C SER A 141 18.39 -2.66 9.93
N LEU A 142 17.14 -2.61 9.46
CA LEU A 142 16.01 -3.20 10.15
C LEU A 142 15.72 -4.59 9.57
N PRO A 143 15.91 -5.69 10.32
CA PRO A 143 15.43 -6.99 9.90
C PRO A 143 13.90 -7.00 9.91
N LEU A 144 13.30 -7.53 8.84
CA LEU A 144 11.85 -7.65 8.70
C LEU A 144 11.53 -9.10 8.30
N ASP A 145 10.75 -9.77 9.15
CA ASP A 145 10.15 -11.08 8.85
C ASP A 145 8.62 -10.97 8.94
N LEU A 146 7.98 -10.90 7.77
CA LEU A 146 6.54 -10.72 7.69
C LEU A 146 5.76 -12.04 7.80
N SER A 147 6.40 -13.17 8.11
CA SER A 147 5.75 -14.49 8.21
C SER A 147 4.56 -14.50 9.18
N GLY A 148 4.63 -13.73 10.27
CA GLY A 148 3.53 -13.54 11.23
C GLY A 148 2.31 -12.79 10.68
N TYR A 149 2.43 -12.17 9.51
CA TYR A 149 1.38 -11.38 8.85
C TYR A 149 0.89 -12.02 7.55
N SER A 150 0.94 -13.35 7.46
CA SER A 150 0.56 -14.13 6.27
C SER A 150 -0.82 -13.77 5.69
N SER A 151 -1.81 -13.50 6.54
CA SER A 151 -3.14 -13.07 6.12
C SER A 151 -3.12 -11.73 5.37
N ILE A 152 -2.25 -10.80 5.75
CA ILE A 152 -2.07 -9.52 5.06
C ILE A 152 -1.27 -9.73 3.78
N ILE A 153 -0.26 -10.59 3.81
CA ILE A 153 0.52 -10.96 2.61
C ILE A 153 -0.43 -11.49 1.52
N GLU A 154 -1.36 -12.36 1.87
CA GLU A 154 -2.35 -12.88 0.92
C GLU A 154 -3.23 -11.79 0.30
N LEU A 155 -3.57 -10.73 1.06
CA LEU A 155 -4.35 -9.58 0.58
C LEU A 155 -3.55 -8.69 -0.39
N ILE A 156 -2.24 -8.54 -0.18
CA ILE A 156 -1.38 -7.62 -0.94
C ILE A 156 -0.56 -8.32 -2.04
N ALA A 157 -0.71 -9.63 -2.19
CA ALA A 157 0.01 -10.42 -3.17
C ALA A 157 -0.57 -10.29 -4.60
N GLY A 158 -0.90 -9.07 -4.99
CA GLY A 158 -1.40 -8.67 -6.30
C GLY A 158 -0.33 -8.04 -7.18
N LYS A 159 -0.73 -7.61 -8.39
CA LYS A 159 0.14 -6.92 -9.36
C LYS A 159 0.05 -5.39 -9.29
N ASN A 160 -0.81 -4.87 -8.42
CA ASN A 160 -1.06 -3.44 -8.32
C ASN A 160 0.06 -2.72 -7.54
N PRO A 161 0.22 -1.40 -7.72
CA PRO A 161 1.04 -0.58 -6.84
C PRO A 161 0.40 -0.49 -5.45
N TYR A 162 1.22 -0.54 -4.41
CA TYR A 162 0.80 -0.37 -3.03
C TYR A 162 1.46 0.86 -2.40
N GLN A 163 0.75 1.45 -1.45
CA GLN A 163 1.24 2.53 -0.60
C GLN A 163 1.11 2.10 0.85
N LEU A 164 2.23 2.08 1.56
CA LEU A 164 2.28 1.90 3.01
C LEU A 164 2.39 3.29 3.64
N VAL A 165 1.45 3.64 4.52
CA VAL A 165 1.55 4.82 5.38
C VAL A 165 1.94 4.32 6.76
N ILE A 166 3.17 4.61 7.15
CA ILE A 166 3.84 4.12 8.35
C ILE A 166 3.93 5.30 9.32
N ARG A 167 3.23 5.20 10.43
CA ARG A 167 3.25 6.19 11.51
C ARG A 167 3.90 5.58 12.73
N MET A 168 4.78 6.35 13.38
CA MET A 168 5.56 5.90 14.52
C MET A 168 5.24 6.76 15.73
N TYR A 169 4.99 6.11 16.85
CA TYR A 169 4.53 6.71 18.09
C TYR A 169 5.52 6.37 19.20
N ASN A 170 5.89 7.37 19.97
CA ASN A 170 6.67 7.19 21.17
C ASN A 170 5.69 6.91 22.31
N TYR A 171 5.67 5.68 22.80
CA TYR A 171 4.72 5.30 23.84
C TYR A 171 5.12 5.82 25.21
N ASN A 172 6.41 6.09 25.42
CA ASN A 172 7.03 6.50 26.68
C ASN A 172 6.61 5.57 27.84
N GLU A 173 7.49 4.69 28.27
CA GLU A 173 7.21 3.73 29.36
C GLU A 173 6.54 4.41 30.57
N GLY A 174 5.26 4.09 30.82
CA GLY A 174 4.46 4.65 31.91
C GLY A 174 3.63 5.90 31.60
N ASP A 175 3.63 6.40 30.36
CA ASP A 175 2.77 7.51 29.90
C ASP A 175 1.54 6.99 29.12
N SER A 176 0.44 7.73 29.23
CA SER A 176 -0.78 7.53 28.43
C SER A 176 -0.78 8.30 27.11
N LYS A 177 0.17 9.23 26.93
CA LYS A 177 0.30 10.04 25.72
C LYS A 177 1.29 9.40 24.76
N HIS A 178 0.74 8.86 23.68
CA HIS A 178 1.52 8.28 22.60
C HIS A 178 1.73 9.32 21.50
N GLU A 179 2.88 9.99 21.53
CA GLU A 179 3.18 11.10 20.63
C GLU A 179 3.70 10.59 19.29
N GLU A 180 3.08 11.01 18.18
CA GLU A 180 3.60 10.72 16.85
C GLU A 180 4.91 11.47 16.62
N PHE A 181 5.97 10.75 16.25
CA PHE A 181 7.29 11.35 16.03
C PHE A 181 7.82 11.16 14.60
N ALA A 182 7.18 10.30 13.80
CA ALA A 182 7.51 10.10 12.39
C ALA A 182 6.29 9.67 11.58
N CYS A 183 6.22 10.16 10.34
CA CYS A 183 5.22 9.76 9.35
C CYS A 183 5.93 9.53 8.00
N VAL A 184 5.92 8.29 7.52
CA VAL A 184 6.53 7.88 6.26
C VAL A 184 5.50 7.23 5.34
N THR A 185 5.46 7.68 4.09
CA THR A 185 4.78 6.98 3.01
C THR A 185 5.80 6.24 2.17
N SER A 186 5.60 4.93 1.98
CA SER A 186 6.34 4.14 1.01
C SER A 186 5.40 3.72 -0.12
N GLN A 187 5.79 3.93 -1.38
CA GLN A 187 5.09 3.43 -2.55
C GLN A 187 5.96 2.38 -3.22
N LEU A 188 5.40 1.18 -3.42
CA LEU A 188 6.14 0.01 -3.85
C LEU A 188 5.23 -0.97 -4.58
N ARG A 189 5.84 -2.01 -5.14
CA ARG A 189 5.13 -3.16 -5.70
C ARG A 189 5.57 -4.42 -4.99
N PHE A 190 4.60 -5.26 -4.62
CA PHE A 190 4.85 -6.60 -4.13
C PHE A 190 4.94 -7.62 -5.28
N THR A 191 5.63 -8.72 -5.05
CA THR A 191 5.59 -9.94 -5.86
C THR A 191 5.20 -11.13 -5.00
N LYS A 192 4.73 -12.19 -5.64
CA LYS A 192 4.73 -13.54 -5.08
C LYS A 192 5.99 -14.27 -5.52
#